data_AF-A0A0D0DK70-F1
#
_entry.id   AF-A0A0D0DK70-F1
#
_cell.length_a   1.000
_cell.length_b   1.000
_cell.length_c   1.000
_cell.angle_alpha   90.00
_cell.angle_beta   90.00
_cell.angle_gamma   90.00
#
_symmetry.space_group_name_H-M   'P 1'
#
loop_
_entity.id
_entity.type
_entity.pdbx_description
1 polymer ?
#
loop_
_entity_poly.entity_id
_entity_poly.type
_entity_poly.pdbx_seq_one_letter_code
_entity_poly.pdbx_strand_id
1 'polypeptide(L)'
;MLFIALGLARVYTGWIYSIAMAFTGTSGNLSVALYMASMIEVGQGWSLTRVELAAIAWVVNILSGIINIIGTKTIGRMSTFNLWWTPGVTFVLVITLLVGAPVKL
;
A
#
# COMPACT_ATOMS: atom_id res chain seq x y z
N MET A 1 -21.46 26.53 25.63
CA MET A 1 -20.30 26.95 24.81
C MET A 1 -19.19 25.89 24.76
N LEU A 2 -18.68 25.39 25.90
CA LEU A 2 -17.62 24.35 25.93
C LEU A 2 -18.02 23.02 25.26
N PHE A 3 -19.26 22.54 25.45
CA PHE A 3 -19.77 21.31 24.81
C PHE A 3 -19.94 21.45 23.28
N ILE A 4 -20.25 22.65 22.78
CA ILE A 4 -20.36 22.92 21.33
C ILE A 4 -18.96 22.96 20.71
N ALA A 5 -17.99 23.58 21.38
CA ALA A 5 -16.60 23.61 20.94
C ALA A 5 -15.94 22.21 20.96
N LEU A 6 -16.20 21.39 21.97
CA LEU A 6 -15.75 19.99 22.02
C LEU A 6 -16.44 19.11 20.97
N GLY A 7 -17.72 19.34 20.70
CA GLY A 7 -18.46 18.67 19.63
C GLY A 7 -17.90 19.00 18.24
N LEU A 8 -17.63 20.28 17.98
CA LEU A 8 -16.96 20.76 16.77
C LEU A 8 -15.55 20.18 16.65
N ALA A 9 -14.76 20.21 17.71
CA ALA A 9 -13.41 19.64 17.70
C ALA A 9 -13.40 18.15 17.31
N ARG A 10 -14.32 17.34 17.86
CA ARG A 10 -14.47 15.92 17.50
C ARG A 10 -14.84 15.71 16.03
N VAL A 11 -15.71 16.57 15.48
CA VAL A 11 -16.10 16.54 14.07
C VAL A 11 -14.88 16.86 13.20
N TYR A 12 -14.16 17.94 13.47
CA TYR A 12 -12.97 18.32 12.70
C TYR A 12 -11.87 17.25 12.76
N THR A 13 -11.57 16.71 13.95
CA THR A 13 -10.57 15.65 14.09
C THR A 13 -10.99 14.36 13.39
N GLY A 14 -12.28 14.00 13.44
CA GLY A 14 -12.81 12.81 12.77
C GLY A 14 -12.77 12.93 11.25
N TRP A 15 -13.09 14.11 10.71
CA TRP A 15 -12.99 14.40 9.27
C TRP A 15 -11.55 14.35 8.78
N ILE A 16 -10.61 14.99 9.48
CA ILE A 16 -9.19 14.98 9.12
C ILE A 16 -8.64 13.55 9.18
N TYR A 17 -8.98 12.80 10.24
CA TYR A 17 -8.58 11.39 10.36
C TYR A 17 -9.12 10.55 9.20
N SER A 18 -10.39 10.71 8.84
CA SER A 18 -11.00 9.95 7.73
C SER A 18 -10.33 10.25 6.38
N ILE A 19 -10.02 11.53 6.13
CA ILE A 19 -9.27 11.95 4.94
C ILE A 19 -7.86 11.35 4.95
N ALA A 20 -7.15 11.41 6.08
CA ALA A 20 -5.82 10.82 6.22
C ALA A 20 -5.83 9.30 5.98
N MET A 21 -6.84 8.60 6.48
CA MET A 21 -7.00 7.15 6.27
C MET A 21 -7.30 6.81 4.81
N ALA A 22 -8.10 7.63 4.11
CA ALA A 22 -8.34 7.47 2.69
C ALA A 22 -7.04 7.63 1.88
N PHE A 23 -6.28 8.71 2.12
CA PHE A 23 -4.99 8.92 1.47
C PHE A 23 -3.99 7.81 1.76
N THR A 24 -3.92 7.34 3.01
CA THR A 24 -3.05 6.24 3.40
C THR A 24 -3.41 4.98 2.62
N GLY A 25 -4.69 4.59 2.58
CA GLY A 25 -5.15 3.43 1.83
C GLY A 25 -4.87 3.53 0.32
N THR A 26 -5.17 4.68 -0.28
CA THR A 26 -4.91 4.91 -1.71
C THR A 26 -3.41 4.92 -2.03
N SER A 27 -2.57 5.49 -1.18
CA SER A 27 -1.11 5.50 -1.38
C SER A 27 -0.49 4.10 -1.33
N GLY A 28 -1.02 3.22 -0.46
CA GLY A 28 -0.63 1.81 -0.44
C GLY A 28 -1.00 1.09 -1.73
N ASN A 29 -2.24 1.27 -2.20
CA ASN A 29 -2.69 0.72 -3.49
C ASN A 29 -1.87 1.24 -4.67
N LEU A 30 -1.52 2.53 -4.67
CA LEU A 30 -0.69 3.14 -5.70
C LEU A 30 0.72 2.54 -5.70
N SER A 31 1.31 2.30 -4.52
CA SER A 31 2.63 1.67 -4.42
C SER A 31 2.63 0.26 -5.03
N VAL A 32 1.57 -0.53 -4.78
CA VAL A 32 1.39 -1.85 -5.41
C VAL A 32 1.28 -1.73 -6.93
N ALA A 33 0.49 -0.77 -7.43
CA ALA A 33 0.35 -0.52 -8.86
C ALA A 33 1.70 -0.14 -9.51
N LEU A 34 2.50 0.69 -8.85
CA LEU A 34 3.85 1.04 -9.30
C LEU A 34 4.77 -0.18 -9.33
N TYR A 35 4.76 -1.03 -8.30
CA TYR A 35 5.54 -2.27 -8.29
C TYR A 35 5.14 -3.22 -9.43
N MET A 36 3.83 -3.36 -9.69
CA MET A 36 3.34 -4.14 -10.85
C MET A 36 3.83 -3.54 -12.17
N ALA A 37 3.70 -2.22 -12.34
CA ALA A 37 4.18 -1.55 -13.54
C ALA A 37 5.69 -1.76 -13.73
N SER A 38 6.51 -1.59 -12.68
CA SER A 38 7.95 -1.84 -12.75
C SER A 38 8.28 -3.29 -13.14
N MET A 39 7.53 -4.28 -12.63
CA MET A 39 7.72 -5.68 -13.06
C MET A 39 7.38 -5.88 -14.55
N ILE A 40 6.33 -5.23 -15.05
CA ILE A 40 5.94 -5.29 -16.46
C ILE A 40 7.00 -4.62 -17.34
N GLU A 41 7.50 -3.44 -16.95
CA GLU A 41 8.56 -2.73 -17.68
C GLU A 41 9.84 -3.57 -17.78
N VAL A 42 10.26 -4.20 -16.67
CA VAL A 42 11.42 -5.11 -16.66
C VAL A 42 11.19 -6.32 -17.57
N GLY A 43 9.98 -6.88 -17.57
CA GLY A 43 9.64 -8.06 -18.37
C GLY A 43 9.52 -7.78 -19.87
N GLN A 44 9.04 -6.60 -20.26
CA GLN A 44 8.80 -6.26 -21.66
C GLN A 44 9.91 -5.41 -22.30
N GLY A 45 10.75 -4.74 -21.50
CA GLY A 45 11.88 -3.94 -22.00
C GLY A 45 11.53 -2.55 -22.54
N TRP A 46 10.29 -2.08 -22.35
CA TRP A 46 9.82 -0.74 -22.73
C TRP A 46 9.06 -0.12 -21.56
N SER A 47 9.04 1.22 -21.51
CA SER A 47 8.40 1.95 -20.42
C SER A 47 6.91 2.14 -20.66
N LEU A 48 6.12 1.96 -19.61
CA LEU A 48 4.68 2.18 -19.64
C LEU A 48 4.36 3.67 -19.75
N THR A 49 3.35 3.99 -20.54
CA THR A 49 2.82 5.34 -20.63
C THR A 49 2.08 5.72 -19.34
N ARG A 50 1.93 7.02 -19.09
CA ARG A 50 1.19 7.54 -17.93
C ARG A 50 -0.26 7.05 -17.86
N VAL A 51 -0.87 6.80 -19.02
CA VAL A 51 -2.25 6.32 -19.13
C VAL A 51 -2.35 4.86 -18.71
N GLU A 52 -1.39 4.02 -19.13
CA GLU A 52 -1.34 2.61 -18.72
C GLU A 52 -1.06 2.48 -17.22
N LEU A 53 -0.15 3.30 -16.69
CA LEU A 53 0.11 3.35 -15.24
C LEU A 53 -1.15 3.74 -14.45
N ALA A 54 -1.87 4.76 -14.93
CA ALA A 54 -3.13 5.17 -14.33
C ALA A 54 -4.17 4.04 -14.41
N ALA A 55 -4.26 3.31 -15.52
CA ALA A 55 -5.16 2.18 -15.66
C ALA A 55 -4.86 1.07 -14.64
N ILE A 56 -3.59 0.71 -14.46
CA ILE A 56 -3.17 -0.27 -13.44
C ILE A 56 -3.56 0.24 -12.03
N ALA A 57 -3.30 1.51 -11.72
CA ALA A 57 -3.66 2.09 -10.43
C ALA A 57 -5.19 2.03 -10.16
N TRP A 58 -6.01 2.33 -11.17
CA TRP A 58 -7.47 2.21 -11.06
C TRP A 58 -7.91 0.76 -10.82
N VAL A 59 -7.35 -0.20 -11.55
CA VAL A 59 -7.66 -1.63 -11.40
C VAL A 59 -7.32 -2.11 -9.99
N VAL A 60 -6.11 -1.79 -9.49
CA VAL A 60 -5.67 -2.18 -8.13
C VAL A 60 -6.59 -1.57 -7.07
N ASN A 61 -6.99 -0.31 -7.23
CA ASN A 61 -7.84 0.37 -6.25
C ASN A 61 -9.25 -0.22 -6.21
N ILE A 62 -9.84 -0.53 -7.36
CA ILE A 62 -11.16 -1.18 -7.44
C ILE A 62 -11.10 -2.59 -6.83
N LEU A 63 -10.07 -3.38 -7.16
CA LEU A 63 -9.89 -4.72 -6.61
C LEU A 63 -9.72 -4.70 -5.09
N SER A 64 -8.93 -3.75 -4.57
CA SER A 64 -8.78 -3.51 -3.13
C SER A 64 -10.12 -3.20 -2.47
N GLY A 65 -10.94 -2.35 -3.10
CA GLY A 65 -12.31 -2.07 -2.68
C GLY A 65 -13.20 -3.31 -2.63
N ILE A 66 -13.12 -4.19 -3.64
CA ILE A 66 -13.87 -5.45 -3.68
C ILE A 66 -13.42 -6.39 -2.57
N ILE A 67 -12.11 -6.53 -2.34
CA ILE A 67 -11.57 -7.38 -1.26
C ILE A 67 -12.05 -6.89 0.11
N ASN A 68 -12.18 -5.58 0.30
CA ASN A 68 -12.71 -5.01 1.54
C ASN A 68 -14.18 -5.40 1.82
N ILE A 69 -14.94 -5.85 0.80
CA ILE A 69 -16.30 -6.36 0.96
C ILE A 69 -16.31 -7.78 1.58
N ILE A 70 -15.25 -8.57 1.38
CA ILE A 70 -15.15 -9.98 1.82
C ILE A 70 -15.13 -10.11 3.36
N GLY A 71 -14.95 -9.00 4.08
CA GLY A 71 -15.17 -8.89 5.52
C GLY A 71 -13.89 -9.05 6.36
N THR A 72 -13.94 -8.48 7.57
CA THR A 72 -12.79 -8.32 8.49
C THR A 72 -12.16 -9.63 8.95
N LYS A 73 -12.94 -10.72 9.00
CA LYS A 73 -12.47 -12.05 9.42
C LYS A 73 -11.44 -12.65 8.46
N THR A 74 -11.62 -12.43 7.16
CA THR A 74 -10.68 -12.89 6.13
C THR A 74 -9.43 -12.03 6.11
N ILE A 75 -9.60 -10.71 6.25
CA ILE A 75 -8.48 -9.75 6.34
C ILE A 75 -7.61 -10.06 7.57
N GLY A 76 -8.20 -10.44 8.71
CA GLY A 76 -7.43 -10.82 9.91
C GLY A 76 -6.54 -12.05 9.71
N ARG A 77 -7.00 -13.05 8.94
CA ARG A 77 -6.17 -14.21 8.57
C ARG A 77 -5.05 -13.83 7.61
N MET A 78 -5.33 -12.98 6.62
CA MET A 78 -4.31 -12.43 5.71
C MET A 78 -3.25 -11.60 6.46
N SER A 79 -3.67 -10.84 7.47
CA SER A 79 -2.76 -10.06 8.33
C SER A 79 -1.82 -10.95 9.13
N THR A 80 -2.30 -12.09 9.64
CA THR A 80 -1.46 -13.07 10.35
C THR A 80 -0.38 -13.66 9.43
N PHE A 81 -0.71 -13.91 8.17
CA PHE A 81 0.28 -14.32 7.17
C PHE A 81 1.30 -13.22 6.87
N ASN A 82 0.83 -11.96 6.71
CA ASN A 82 1.69 -10.82 6.43
C ASN A 82 2.73 -10.57 7.53
N LEU A 83 2.39 -10.86 8.79
CA LEU A 83 3.32 -10.78 9.93
C LEU A 83 4.53 -11.70 9.79
N TRP A 84 4.38 -12.88 9.17
CA TRP A 84 5.49 -13.80 8.93
C TRP A 84 6.22 -13.50 7.62
N TRP A 85 5.46 -13.06 6.61
CA TRP A 85 6.01 -12.76 5.29
C TRP A 85 6.91 -11.53 5.29
N THR A 86 6.52 -10.45 5.99
CA THR A 86 7.27 -9.19 5.98
C THR A 86 8.69 -9.35 6.56
N PRO A 87 8.88 -9.90 7.78
CA PRO A 87 10.22 -10.12 8.31
C PRO A 87 11.01 -11.15 7.51
N GLY A 88 10.34 -12.18 6.96
CA GLY A 88 10.99 -13.17 6.10
C GLY A 88 11.61 -12.56 4.86
N VAL A 89 10.86 -11.72 4.13
CA VAL A 89 11.37 -11.01 2.96
C VAL A 89 12.47 -10.03 3.35
N THR A 90 12.32 -9.28 4.45
CA THR A 90 13.38 -8.39 4.94
C THR A 90 14.66 -9.15 5.26
N PHE A 91 14.56 -10.30 5.92
CA PHE A 91 15.71 -11.14 6.24
C PHE A 91 16.43 -11.62 4.98
N VAL A 92 15.69 -12.10 3.99
CA VAL A 92 16.25 -12.49 2.69
C VAL A 92 16.93 -11.31 2.00
N LEU A 93 16.32 -10.13 1.98
CA LEU A 93 16.91 -8.91 1.40
C LEU A 93 18.20 -8.49 2.11
N VAL A 94 18.26 -8.58 3.44
CA VAL A 94 19.48 -8.27 4.18
C VAL A 94 20.60 -9.25 3.82
N ILE A 95 20.30 -10.55 3.71
CA ILE A 95 21.29 -11.56 3.30
C ILE A 95 21.80 -11.28 1.88
N THR A 96 20.90 -11.03 0.92
CA THR A 96 21.31 -10.77 -0.47
C THR A 96 22.14 -9.50 -0.57
N LEU A 97 21.85 -8.46 0.21
CA LEU A 97 22.71 -7.28 0.30
C LEU A 97 24.08 -7.61 0.92
N LEU A 98 24.15 -8.43 1.97
CA LEU A 98 25.43 -8.81 2.58
C LEU A 98 26.31 -9.68 1.66
N VAL A 99 25.69 -10.58 0.88
CA VAL A 99 26.41 -11.49 -0.03
C VAL A 99 26.73 -10.84 -1.37
N GLY A 100 25.82 -10.04 -1.90
CA GLY A 100 25.87 -9.48 -3.24
C GLY A 100 26.24 -8.00 -3.34
N ALA A 101 26.35 -7.27 -2.22
CA ALA A 101 26.81 -5.89 -2.29
C ALA A 101 28.27 -5.86 -2.78
N PRO A 102 28.58 -5.07 -3.83
CA PRO A 102 29.96 -4.87 -4.23
C PRO A 102 30.69 -4.19 -3.06
N VAL A 103 31.68 -4.89 -2.50
CA VAL A 103 32.59 -4.29 -1.53
C VAL A 103 33.30 -3.17 -2.28
N LYS A 104 33.02 -1.91 -1.92
CA LYS A 104 33.87 -0.80 -2.34
C LYS A 104 35.21 -1.02 -1.65
N LEU A 105 36.14 -1.65 -2.37
CA LEU A 105 37.57 -1.62 -2.09
C LEU A 105 38.15 -0.27 -2.56
#